data_AF-A0A7S4M4J4-F1
#
_entry.id   AF-A0A7S4M4J4-F1
#
_cell.length_a   1.000
_cell.length_b   1.000
_cell.length_c   1.000
_cell.angle_alpha   90.00
_cell.angle_beta   90.00
_cell.angle_gamma   90.00
#
_symmetry.space_group_name_H-M   'P 1'
#
loop_
_entity.id
_entity.type
_entity.pdbx_description
1 polymer ?
#
loop_
_entity_poly.entity_id
_entity_poly.type
_entity_poly.pdbx_seq_one_letter_code
_entity_poly.pdbx_strand_id
1 'polypeptide(L)'
;LDRPRNRDDICDGLDNDCDGDIDEDFRGRTTQCGVGACAARGKIICLNGDEVDTCTIKTASSVDDTCDGVDNDCNGEVDDGYVATETFCGEGACKNKGILECIDATL
;
A
#
# COMPACT_ATOMS: atom_id res chain seq x y z
N LEU A 1 -32.05 -9.27 35.08
CA LEU A 1 -31.79 -10.33 34.09
C LEU A 1 -30.34 -10.18 33.74
N ASP A 2 -29.52 -11.13 34.17
CA ASP A 2 -28.07 -11.15 34.04
C ASP A 2 -27.77 -11.52 32.59
N ARG A 3 -27.45 -10.55 31.72
CA ARG A 3 -27.02 -10.83 30.34
C ARG A 3 -25.75 -11.69 30.41
N PRO A 4 -25.67 -12.79 29.64
CA PRO A 4 -24.47 -13.62 29.62
C PRO A 4 -23.26 -12.76 29.25
N ARG A 5 -22.11 -13.01 29.88
CA ARG A 5 -20.84 -12.32 29.56
C ARG A 5 -20.25 -12.75 28.21
N ASN A 6 -21.08 -13.15 27.26
CA ASN A 6 -20.64 -13.39 25.90
C ASN A 6 -20.58 -12.03 25.21
N ARG A 7 -19.50 -11.75 24.51
CA ARG A 7 -19.42 -10.55 23.66
C ARG A 7 -19.78 -11.00 22.26
N ASP A 8 -20.48 -10.17 21.49
CA ASP A 8 -20.72 -10.43 20.08
C ASP A 8 -19.53 -9.96 19.22
N ASP A 9 -18.35 -10.54 19.49
CA ASP A 9 -17.08 -10.16 18.85
C ASP A 9 -16.69 -11.04 17.65
N ILE A 10 -17.51 -12.04 17.34
CA ILE A 10 -17.38 -12.92 16.19
C ILE A 10 -18.24 -12.33 15.07
N CYS A 11 -17.67 -12.15 13.88
CA CYS A 11 -18.45 -11.78 12.70
C CYS A 11 -19.05 -13.05 12.10
N ASP A 12 -20.24 -13.43 12.56
CA ASP A 12 -20.97 -14.59 12.03
C ASP A 12 -22.43 -14.27 11.65
N GLY A 13 -22.86 -13.02 11.83
CA GLY A 13 -24.19 -12.55 11.50
C GLY A 13 -25.25 -13.06 12.48
N LEU A 14 -24.84 -13.52 13.66
CA LEU A 14 -25.70 -13.98 14.74
C LEU A 14 -25.54 -13.09 15.96
N ASP A 15 -26.64 -12.84 16.68
CA ASP A 15 -26.64 -12.17 17.97
C ASP A 15 -26.18 -13.17 19.07
N ASN A 16 -24.88 -13.17 19.37
CA ASN A 16 -24.26 -14.16 20.26
C ASN A 16 -24.45 -13.87 21.77
N ASP A 17 -24.93 -12.68 22.14
CA ASP A 17 -25.21 -12.31 23.54
C ASP A 17 -26.71 -12.03 23.82
N CYS A 18 -27.57 -12.30 22.82
CA CYS A 18 -29.04 -12.20 22.86
C CYS A 18 -29.52 -10.80 23.23
N ASP A 19 -28.88 -9.83 22.61
CA ASP A 19 -28.91 -8.42 22.88
C ASP A 19 -29.94 -7.67 22.03
N GLY A 20 -30.18 -8.17 20.81
CA GLY A 20 -31.03 -7.57 19.78
C GLY A 20 -30.24 -6.92 18.63
N ASP A 21 -28.98 -6.57 18.84
CA ASP A 21 -28.03 -6.14 17.81
C ASP A 21 -27.22 -7.36 17.30
N ILE A 22 -26.54 -7.21 16.16
CA ILE A 22 -25.78 -8.28 15.50
C ILE A 22 -24.36 -7.79 15.25
N ASP A 23 -23.38 -8.61 15.63
CA ASP A 23 -21.93 -8.39 15.47
C ASP A 23 -21.46 -7.03 16.04
N GLU A 24 -22.14 -6.47 17.05
CA GLU A 24 -21.94 -5.09 17.50
C GLU A 24 -20.63 -4.87 18.27
N ASP A 25 -20.08 -5.93 18.84
CA ASP A 25 -18.82 -5.92 19.57
C ASP A 25 -17.60 -6.24 18.67
N PHE A 26 -17.82 -6.49 17.37
CA PHE A 26 -16.77 -6.83 16.41
C PHE A 26 -15.68 -5.75 16.32
N ARG A 27 -14.45 -6.12 16.71
CA ARG A 27 -13.27 -5.25 16.63
C ARG A 27 -12.44 -5.60 15.41
N GLY A 28 -12.77 -4.96 14.28
CA GLY A 28 -11.96 -5.09 13.07
C GLY A 28 -10.49 -4.71 13.25
N ARG A 29 -9.60 -5.35 12.48
CA ARG A 29 -8.14 -5.15 12.50
C ARG A 29 -7.65 -4.34 11.30
N THR A 30 -6.57 -3.58 11.46
CA THR A 30 -5.96 -2.85 10.35
C THR A 30 -5.30 -3.81 9.36
N THR A 31 -5.45 -3.54 8.07
CA THR A 31 -4.85 -4.31 6.96
C THR A 31 -3.95 -3.42 6.12
N GLN A 32 -3.08 -4.04 5.33
CA GLN A 32 -2.17 -3.37 4.40
C GLN A 32 -2.20 -4.12 3.07
N CYS A 33 -2.15 -3.39 1.95
CA CYS A 33 -2.18 -3.92 0.60
C CYS A 33 -1.36 -3.03 -0.34
N GLY A 34 -0.96 -3.57 -1.48
CA GLY A 34 -0.11 -2.86 -2.45
C GLY A 34 1.37 -2.86 -2.08
N VAL A 35 2.19 -2.38 -3.02
CA VAL A 35 3.65 -2.26 -2.93
C VAL A 35 4.06 -0.84 -3.34
N GLY A 36 5.29 -0.44 -3.03
CA GLY A 36 5.84 0.84 -3.49
C GLY A 36 4.93 2.04 -3.18
N ALA A 37 4.77 2.90 -4.17
CA ALA A 37 3.87 4.05 -4.12
C ALA A 37 2.39 3.65 -3.97
N CYS A 38 2.01 2.43 -4.39
CA CYS A 38 0.65 1.91 -4.30
C CYS A 38 0.24 1.39 -2.93
N ALA A 39 1.18 1.31 -1.98
CA ALA A 39 0.92 0.81 -0.64
C ALA A 39 -0.21 1.62 0.04
N ALA A 40 -1.20 0.90 0.55
CA ALA A 40 -2.39 1.42 1.18
C ALA A 40 -2.69 0.70 2.50
N ARG A 41 -3.56 1.31 3.31
CA ARG A 41 -4.06 0.75 4.56
C ARG A 41 -5.56 0.62 4.49
N GLY A 42 -6.06 -0.50 5.00
CA GLY A 42 -7.48 -0.76 5.17
C GLY A 42 -7.79 -1.25 6.57
N LYS A 43 -8.98 -1.81 6.71
CA LYS A 43 -9.45 -2.47 7.92
C LYS A 43 -10.37 -3.62 7.52
N ILE A 44 -10.32 -4.71 8.25
CA ILE A 44 -11.39 -5.71 8.25
C ILE A 44 -12.61 -5.13 8.94
N ILE A 45 -13.76 -5.18 8.27
CA ILE A 45 -15.07 -4.84 8.83
C ILE A 45 -15.95 -6.09 8.83
N CYS A 46 -16.95 -6.13 9.70
CA CYS A 46 -18.01 -7.12 9.59
C CYS A 46 -19.14 -6.51 8.75
N LEU A 47 -19.54 -7.20 7.68
CA LEU A 47 -20.64 -6.79 6.82
C LEU A 47 -21.54 -8.00 6.58
N ASN A 48 -22.70 -8.01 7.24
CA ASN A 48 -23.68 -9.10 7.15
C ASN A 48 -23.12 -10.48 7.53
N GLY A 49 -22.34 -10.56 8.61
CA GLY A 49 -21.71 -11.81 9.05
C GLY A 49 -20.48 -12.27 8.26
N ASP A 50 -20.01 -11.46 7.31
CA ASP A 50 -18.77 -11.71 6.57
C ASP A 50 -17.69 -10.68 6.92
N GLU A 51 -16.47 -11.15 7.19
CA GLU A 51 -15.29 -10.28 7.28
C GLU A 51 -14.93 -9.74 5.89
N VAL A 52 -15.03 -8.42 5.71
CA VAL A 52 -14.67 -7.72 4.46
C VAL A 52 -13.43 -6.86 4.68
N ASP A 53 -12.41 -7.06 3.86
CA ASP A 53 -11.24 -6.17 3.84
C ASP A 53 -11.54 -4.92 3.00
N THR A 54 -11.39 -3.76 3.62
CA THR A 54 -11.57 -2.45 2.96
C THR A 54 -10.30 -1.94 2.27
N CYS A 55 -9.19 -2.68 2.33
CA CYS A 55 -7.95 -2.24 1.71
C CYS A 55 -8.04 -2.21 0.18
N THR A 56 -7.91 -1.02 -0.38
CA THR A 56 -7.80 -0.79 -1.82
C THR A 56 -6.42 -0.20 -2.12
N ILE A 57 -5.70 -0.79 -3.08
CA ILE A 57 -4.39 -0.27 -3.51
C ILE A 57 -4.56 1.14 -4.07
N LYS A 58 -3.54 1.99 -3.89
CA LYS A 58 -3.55 3.30 -4.55
C LYS A 58 -3.31 3.12 -6.05
N THR A 59 -3.71 4.12 -6.81
CA THR A 59 -3.46 4.17 -8.25
C THR A 59 -1.96 4.22 -8.53
N ALA A 60 -1.50 3.31 -9.38
CA ALA A 60 -0.13 3.29 -9.88
C ALA A 60 0.13 4.43 -10.88
N SER A 61 1.38 4.87 -10.95
CA SER A 61 1.89 5.57 -12.13
C SER A 61 1.88 4.62 -13.34
N SER A 62 1.93 5.18 -14.55
CA SER A 62 2.10 4.37 -15.76
C SER A 62 3.55 3.95 -16.02
N VAL A 63 4.50 4.57 -15.32
CA VAL A 63 5.94 4.34 -15.45
C VAL A 63 6.64 4.77 -14.15
N ASP A 64 7.75 4.11 -13.84
CA ASP A 64 8.68 4.46 -12.77
C ASP A 64 9.99 5.06 -13.34
N ASP A 65 9.90 6.28 -13.89
CA ASP A 65 11.01 6.94 -14.60
C ASP A 65 11.81 7.92 -13.72
N THR A 66 11.51 7.96 -12.43
CA THR A 66 12.29 8.69 -11.44
C THR A 66 13.39 7.80 -10.87
N CYS A 67 14.44 8.41 -10.33
CA CYS A 67 15.45 7.73 -9.53
C CYS A 67 15.27 8.17 -8.08
N ASP A 68 14.17 7.74 -7.46
CA ASP A 68 13.77 8.13 -6.11
C ASP A 68 13.74 6.95 -5.13
N GLY A 69 14.02 5.74 -5.62
CA GLY A 69 14.02 4.53 -4.81
C GLY A 69 12.62 4.05 -4.46
N VAL A 70 11.58 4.54 -5.15
CA VAL A 70 10.19 4.17 -4.95
C VAL A 70 9.66 3.50 -6.20
N ASP A 71 9.13 2.29 -6.05
CA ASP A 71 8.34 1.60 -7.09
C ASP A 71 7.04 2.38 -7.36
N ASN A 72 7.07 3.29 -8.34
CA ASN A 72 5.96 4.21 -8.64
C ASN A 72 4.86 3.61 -9.51
N ASP A 73 5.19 2.61 -10.33
CA ASP A 73 4.22 1.89 -11.17
C ASP A 73 3.71 0.59 -10.53
N CYS A 74 4.26 0.26 -9.36
CA CYS A 74 3.85 -0.81 -8.46
C CYS A 74 3.98 -2.20 -9.07
N ASN A 75 4.98 -2.38 -9.93
CA ASN A 75 5.25 -3.64 -10.63
C ASN A 75 6.18 -4.58 -9.83
N GLY A 76 6.75 -4.09 -8.72
CA GLY A 76 7.64 -4.84 -7.83
C GLY A 76 9.14 -4.62 -8.06
N GLU A 77 9.51 -3.86 -9.08
CA GLU A 77 10.86 -3.37 -9.33
C GLU A 77 10.92 -1.86 -9.00
N VAL A 78 12.11 -1.35 -8.68
CA VAL A 78 12.31 0.04 -8.26
C VAL A 78 13.15 0.77 -9.30
N ASP A 79 12.71 1.96 -9.70
CA ASP A 79 13.34 2.83 -10.69
C ASP A 79 13.57 2.12 -12.06
N ASP A 80 12.73 1.13 -12.41
CA ASP A 80 12.91 0.24 -13.57
C ASP A 80 12.58 0.91 -14.93
N GLY A 81 11.84 2.01 -14.88
CA GLY A 81 11.57 2.88 -16.02
C GLY A 81 12.62 3.96 -16.25
N TYR A 82 13.65 4.07 -15.39
CA TYR A 82 14.66 5.12 -15.51
C TYR A 82 15.51 4.95 -16.77
N VAL A 83 15.60 6.01 -17.58
CA VAL A 83 16.45 6.05 -18.78
C VAL A 83 17.67 6.91 -18.51
N ALA A 84 18.86 6.30 -18.55
CA ALA A 84 20.13 6.98 -18.38
C ALA A 84 20.31 8.13 -19.39
N THR A 85 20.78 9.29 -18.90
CA THR A 85 20.94 10.50 -19.72
C THR A 85 22.39 10.92 -19.84
N GLU A 86 22.75 11.59 -20.94
CA GLU A 86 24.11 12.09 -21.12
C GLU A 86 24.35 13.32 -20.25
N THR A 87 25.51 13.35 -19.57
CA THR A 87 25.97 14.51 -18.81
C THR A 87 27.25 15.07 -19.40
N PHE A 88 27.51 16.34 -19.10
CA PHE A 88 28.73 17.02 -19.53
C PHE A 88 29.33 17.79 -18.37
N CYS A 89 30.65 17.72 -18.25
CA CYS A 89 31.41 18.53 -17.30
C CYS A 89 32.61 19.18 -17.98
N GLY A 90 33.07 20.30 -17.42
CA GLY A 90 34.14 21.12 -18.00
C GLY A 90 33.67 21.99 -19.18
N GLU A 91 34.56 22.87 -19.63
CA GLU A 91 34.31 23.80 -20.73
C GLU A 91 35.42 23.74 -21.79
N GLY A 92 35.10 24.17 -23.02
CA GLY A 92 36.06 24.22 -24.12
C GLY A 92 36.70 22.86 -24.43
N ALA A 93 38.02 22.84 -24.61
CA ALA A 93 38.78 21.61 -24.88
C ALA A 93 38.75 20.59 -23.73
N CYS A 94 38.30 21.00 -22.53
CA CYS A 94 38.17 20.14 -21.36
C CYS A 94 36.74 19.60 -21.17
N LYS A 95 35.82 19.86 -22.12
CA LYS A 95 34.45 19.32 -22.07
C LYS A 95 34.50 17.80 -22.21
N ASN A 96 34.07 17.09 -21.17
CA ASN A 96 33.96 15.64 -21.14
C ASN A 96 32.50 15.21 -21.11
N LYS A 97 32.24 14.02 -21.64
CA LYS A 97 30.94 13.37 -21.64
C LYS A 97 30.90 12.31 -20.55
N GLY A 98 29.80 12.27 -19.79
CA GLY A 98 29.46 11.23 -18.84
C GLY A 98 28.05 10.69 -19.11
N ILE A 99 27.63 9.74 -18.29
CA ILE A 99 26.26 9.21 -18.23
C ILE A 99 25.76 9.38 -16.80
N LEU A 100 24.52 9.83 -16.64
CA LEU A 100 23.78 9.82 -15.39
C LEU A 100 22.97 8.52 -15.34
N GLU A 101 23.37 7.62 -14.45
CA GLU A 101 22.69 6.34 -14.23
C GLU A 101 22.02 6.37 -12.84
N CYS A 102 20.89 5.68 -12.71
CA CYS A 102 20.30 5.44 -11.40
C CYS A 102 20.93 4.19 -10.78
N ILE A 103 21.60 4.35 -9.63
CA ILE A 103 22.20 3.25 -8.88
C ILE A 103 21.75 3.39 -7.43
N ASP A 104 20.99 2.40 -6.93
CA ASP A 104 20.48 2.37 -5.56
C ASP A 104 19.82 3.72 -5.16
N ALA A 105 18.89 4.21 -5.98
CA ALA A 105 18.19 5.49 -5.79
C ALA A 105 19.09 6.75 -5.79
N THR A 106 20.25 6.68 -6.44
CA THR A 106 21.21 7.80 -6.53
C THR A 106 21.64 8.06 -7.98
N LEU A 107 21.72 9.35 -8.33
CA LEU A 107 22.16 9.90 -9.63
C LEU A 107 23.61 10.40 -9.60
#